data_AF-A0A6G9XN83-F1
#
_entry.id   AF-A0A6G9XN83-F1
#
_cell.length_a   1.000
_cell.length_b   1.000
_cell.length_c   1.000
_cell.angle_alpha   90.00
_cell.angle_beta   90.00
_cell.angle_gamma   90.00
#
_symmetry.space_group_name_H-M   'P 1'
#
loop_
_entity.id
_entity.type
_entity.pdbx_description
1 polymer ?
#
loop_
_entity_poly.entity_id
_entity_poly.type
_entity_poly.pdbx_seq_one_letter_code
_entity_poly.pdbx_strand_id
1 'polypeptide(L)'
;MSVELQVEGVDLAQEATQQAIATSDLSSALWSKVNGIATATVYPTSNHVPSEVLEFARQLASLVPGARAIRVHRDLVSASDIAHRTGFSRETVRKWASGSTERSFPTPFGAVGDGTRTSKVWLWPDVADWLITNYALPIEKDWPDESTVAHIDACLARVPDYATQEWHALKVWNDTLELALKRHLQTCRPRAARVLATNFASEQQREIAREQSGVISA
;
A
#
# COMPACT_ATOMS: atom_id res chain seq x y z
N MET A 1 -17.61 16.67 -4.63
CA MET A 1 -16.97 15.35 -4.77
C MET A 1 -16.40 14.97 -3.42
N SER A 2 -16.77 13.81 -2.90
CA SER A 2 -16.25 13.28 -1.64
C SER A 2 -15.45 12.00 -1.89
N VAL A 3 -14.45 11.76 -1.05
CA VAL A 3 -13.64 10.53 -1.08
C VAL A 3 -13.64 9.93 0.31
N GLU A 4 -14.31 8.79 0.46
CA GLU A 4 -14.33 8.05 1.71
C GLU A 4 -13.11 7.12 1.79
N LEU A 5 -12.38 7.17 2.89
CA LEU A 5 -11.20 6.34 3.14
C LEU A 5 -11.50 5.34 4.25
N GLN A 6 -11.10 4.09 4.07
CA GLN A 6 -11.04 3.13 5.15
C GLN A 6 -9.78 3.36 5.97
N VAL A 7 -9.96 3.51 7.29
CA VAL A 7 -8.88 3.83 8.23
C VAL A 7 -8.76 2.72 9.27
N GLU A 8 -7.53 2.38 9.63
CA GLU A 8 -7.21 1.48 10.74
C GLU A 8 -6.38 2.21 11.81
N GLY A 9 -6.33 1.63 13.02
CA GLY A 9 -5.54 2.17 14.13
C GLY A 9 -6.11 3.45 14.75
N VAL A 10 -7.35 3.80 14.41
CA VAL A 10 -8.08 4.94 14.98
C VAL A 10 -9.16 4.44 15.92
N ASP A 11 -9.08 4.86 17.18
CA ASP A 11 -10.17 4.71 18.13
C ASP A 11 -10.90 6.04 18.30
N LEU A 12 -12.05 6.17 17.63
CA LEU A 12 -12.88 7.38 17.72
C LEU A 12 -13.50 7.59 19.10
N ALA A 13 -13.45 6.61 20.01
CA ALA A 13 -13.90 6.78 21.39
C ALA A 13 -12.80 7.32 22.32
N GLN A 14 -11.53 7.30 21.88
CA GLN A 14 -10.41 7.74 22.69
C GLN A 14 -10.27 9.27 22.65
N GLU A 15 -10.24 9.91 23.82
CA GLU A 15 -10.19 11.37 23.97
C GLU A 15 -8.96 11.98 23.28
N ALA A 16 -7.79 11.36 23.39
CA ALA A 16 -6.57 11.83 22.72
C ALA A 16 -6.71 11.84 21.19
N THR A 17 -7.39 10.84 20.61
CA THR A 17 -7.66 10.76 19.18
C THR A 17 -8.66 11.83 18.76
N GLN A 18 -9.73 12.02 19.53
CA GLN A 18 -10.71 13.09 19.29
C GLN A 18 -10.05 14.48 19.33
N GLN A 19 -9.17 14.72 20.31
CA GLN A 19 -8.47 15.99 20.46
C GLN A 19 -7.48 16.24 19.32
N ALA A 20 -6.75 15.21 18.87
CA ALA A 20 -5.86 15.29 17.71
C ALA A 20 -6.63 15.62 16.42
N ILE A 21 -7.79 15.00 16.21
CA ILE A 21 -8.66 15.27 15.05
C ILE A 21 -9.21 16.71 15.13
N ALA A 22 -9.72 17.12 16.28
CA ALA A 22 -10.38 18.42 16.45
C ALA A 22 -9.44 19.63 16.30
N THR A 23 -8.15 19.45 16.63
CA THR A 23 -7.17 20.55 16.65
C THR A 23 -6.35 20.65 15.36
N SER A 24 -6.61 19.78 14.37
CA SER A 24 -5.85 19.70 13.12
C SER A 24 -6.75 19.83 11.88
N ASP A 25 -6.12 19.85 10.71
CA ASP A 25 -6.81 19.84 9.41
C ASP A 25 -7.65 18.55 9.19
N LEU A 26 -7.47 17.52 10.03
CA LEU A 26 -8.29 16.31 10.04
C LEU A 26 -9.75 16.55 10.44
N SER A 27 -10.05 17.70 11.07
CA SER A 27 -11.40 18.14 11.43
C SER A 27 -12.28 18.43 10.21
N SER A 28 -11.69 18.67 9.04
CA SER A 28 -12.41 18.87 7.78
C SER A 28 -13.04 17.59 7.24
N ALA A 29 -12.57 16.43 7.68
CA ALA A 29 -13.11 15.14 7.28
C ALA A 29 -14.29 14.71 8.18
N LEU A 30 -15.29 14.07 7.58
CA LEU A 30 -16.37 13.43 8.33
C LEU A 30 -15.93 12.03 8.77
N TRP A 31 -15.90 11.80 10.09
CA TRP A 31 -15.49 10.53 10.67
C TRP A 31 -16.68 9.66 11.05
N SER A 32 -16.59 8.36 10.75
CA SER A 32 -17.61 7.37 11.12
C SER A 32 -16.98 6.04 11.49
N LYS A 33 -17.69 5.25 12.30
CA LYS A 33 -17.32 3.85 12.57
C LYS A 33 -18.57 2.99 12.57
N VAL A 34 -18.70 2.14 11.56
CA VAL A 34 -19.86 1.27 11.37
C VAL A 34 -19.37 -0.17 11.23
N ASN A 35 -19.97 -1.09 11.98
CA ASN A 35 -19.61 -2.52 11.96
C ASN A 35 -18.10 -2.78 12.17
N GLY A 36 -17.45 -1.95 12.99
CA GLY A 36 -16.01 -2.07 13.28
C GLY A 36 -15.08 -1.46 12.21
N ILE A 37 -15.62 -0.96 11.10
CA ILE A 37 -14.85 -0.28 10.05
C ILE A 37 -14.89 1.22 10.35
N ALA A 38 -13.73 1.83 10.59
CA ALA A 38 -13.60 3.27 10.67
C ALA A 38 -13.40 3.85 9.27
N THR A 39 -14.15 4.90 8.96
CA THR A 39 -14.02 5.65 7.72
C THR A 39 -13.85 7.14 7.96
N ALA A 40 -13.14 7.78 7.04
CA ALA A 40 -12.96 9.23 7.00
C ALA A 40 -13.33 9.73 5.60
N THR A 41 -14.37 10.55 5.51
CA THR A 41 -14.79 11.18 4.25
C THR A 41 -14.09 12.52 4.10
N VAL A 42 -13.19 12.59 3.13
CA VAL A 42 -12.45 13.79 2.75
C VAL A 42 -13.22 14.52 1.66
N TYR A 43 -13.20 15.84 1.69
CA TYR A 43 -13.82 16.71 0.68
C TYR A 43 -12.73 17.51 -0.04
N PRO A 44 -12.09 16.94 -1.08
CA PRO A 44 -11.09 17.65 -1.86
C PRO A 44 -11.68 18.93 -2.47
N THR A 45 -10.92 20.01 -2.38
CA THR A 45 -11.34 21.34 -2.88
C THR A 45 -10.61 21.74 -4.17
N SER A 46 -9.49 21.07 -4.48
CA SER A 46 -8.70 21.33 -5.67
C SER A 46 -8.97 20.31 -6.78
N ASN A 47 -8.45 20.59 -7.97
CA ASN A 47 -8.51 19.68 -9.10
C ASN A 47 -7.55 18.47 -8.96
N HIS A 48 -6.74 18.41 -7.90
CA HIS A 48 -5.74 17.35 -7.70
C HIS A 48 -6.09 16.43 -6.52
N VAL A 49 -7.24 15.79 -6.64
CA VAL A 49 -7.88 14.94 -5.63
C VAL A 49 -6.93 13.92 -4.99
N PRO A 50 -6.10 13.15 -5.74
CA PRO A 50 -5.17 12.22 -5.10
C PRO A 50 -4.20 12.89 -4.14
N SER A 51 -3.73 14.09 -4.44
CA SER A 51 -2.73 14.77 -3.60
C SER A 51 -3.31 15.21 -2.27
N GLU A 52 -4.53 15.76 -2.28
CA GLU A 52 -5.23 16.15 -1.04
C GLU A 52 -5.53 14.93 -0.16
N VAL A 53 -6.01 13.85 -0.78
CA VAL A 53 -6.29 12.58 -0.08
C VAL A 53 -5.02 11.97 0.52
N LEU A 54 -3.91 11.98 -0.23
CA LEU A 54 -2.63 11.47 0.26
C LEU A 54 -2.01 12.36 1.33
N GLU A 55 -2.20 13.68 1.25
CA GLU A 55 -1.74 14.59 2.29
C GLU A 55 -2.53 14.37 3.59
N PHE A 56 -3.85 14.25 3.49
CA PHE A 56 -4.69 13.84 4.63
C PHE A 56 -4.20 12.52 5.25
N ALA A 57 -3.89 11.51 4.43
CA ALA A 57 -3.38 10.23 4.92
C ALA A 57 -2.02 10.36 5.63
N ARG A 58 -1.13 11.24 5.17
CA ARG A 58 0.16 11.52 5.83
C ARG A 58 -0.02 12.24 7.16
N GLN A 59 -0.90 13.24 7.20
CA GLN A 59 -1.22 13.97 8.42
C GLN A 59 -1.85 13.05 9.48
N LEU A 60 -2.75 12.16 9.06
CA LEU A 60 -3.35 11.16 9.93
C LEU A 60 -2.28 10.27 10.59
N ALA A 61 -1.37 9.72 9.77
CA ALA A 61 -0.32 8.83 10.25
C ALA A 61 0.72 9.54 11.16
N SER A 62 0.89 10.85 11.01
CA SER A 62 1.83 11.63 11.85
C SER A 62 1.21 12.08 13.17
N LEU A 63 -0.08 12.39 13.19
CA LEU A 63 -0.78 12.92 14.36
C LEU A 63 -1.36 11.85 15.27
N VAL A 64 -1.78 10.71 14.72
CA VAL A 64 -2.40 9.62 15.49
C VAL A 64 -1.52 8.37 15.39
N PRO A 65 -0.74 8.03 16.44
CA PRO A 65 0.14 6.88 16.41
C PRO A 65 -0.60 5.58 16.08
N GLY A 66 -0.13 4.87 15.05
CA GLY A 66 -0.73 3.61 14.60
C GLY A 66 -1.90 3.79 13.62
N ALA A 67 -2.40 5.01 13.42
CA ALA A 67 -3.42 5.29 12.42
C ALA A 67 -2.87 5.20 11.00
N ARG A 68 -3.65 4.60 10.10
CA ARG A 68 -3.32 4.55 8.67
C ARG A 68 -4.57 4.50 7.80
N ALA A 69 -4.57 5.27 6.72
CA ALA A 69 -5.52 5.08 5.63
C ALA A 69 -5.09 3.88 4.78
N ILE A 70 -6.00 2.92 4.59
CA ILE A 70 -5.70 1.63 3.93
C ILE A 70 -5.99 1.70 2.44
N ARG A 71 -7.16 2.22 2.10
CA ARG A 71 -7.74 2.25 0.76
C ARG A 71 -8.92 3.20 0.74
N VAL A 72 -9.35 3.59 -0.44
CA VAL A 72 -10.65 4.21 -0.66
C VAL A 72 -11.76 3.21 -0.31
N HIS A 73 -12.72 3.64 0.48
CA HIS A 73 -13.91 2.87 0.78
C HIS A 73 -14.83 2.86 -0.44
N ARG A 74 -15.17 1.66 -0.92
CA ARG A 74 -16.04 1.48 -2.09
C ARG A 74 -17.47 1.25 -1.61
N ASP A 75 -18.40 2.09 -2.07
CA ASP A 75 -19.83 1.95 -1.77
C ASP A 75 -20.42 0.76 -2.55
N LEU A 76 -20.46 -0.39 -1.88
CA LEU A 76 -21.01 -1.63 -2.40
C LEU A 76 -22.49 -1.74 -2.05
N VAL A 77 -23.31 -1.96 -3.08
CA VAL A 77 -24.77 -2.06 -2.94
C VAL A 77 -25.28 -3.41 -3.44
N SER A 78 -26.23 -3.97 -2.71
CA SER A 78 -27.03 -5.11 -3.16
C SER A 78 -28.26 -4.66 -3.95
N ALA A 79 -28.96 -5.61 -4.59
CA ALA A 79 -30.23 -5.32 -5.27
C ALA A 79 -31.29 -4.70 -4.33
N SER A 80 -31.30 -5.10 -3.05
CA SER A 80 -32.18 -4.49 -2.04
C SER A 80 -31.79 -3.07 -1.68
N ASP A 81 -30.49 -2.77 -1.62
CA ASP A 81 -30.01 -1.42 -1.30
C ASP A 81 -30.31 -0.46 -2.45
N ILE A 82 -30.11 -0.91 -3.70
CA ILE A 82 -30.47 -0.16 -4.89
C ILE A 82 -31.96 0.15 -4.90
N ALA A 83 -32.82 -0.85 -4.69
CA ALA A 83 -34.27 -0.67 -4.61
C ALA A 83 -34.65 0.35 -3.54
N HIS A 84 -34.05 0.27 -2.35
CA HIS A 84 -34.30 1.19 -1.26
C HIS A 84 -33.87 2.62 -1.58
N ARG A 85 -32.65 2.81 -2.10
CA ARG A 85 -32.10 4.14 -2.43
C ARG A 85 -32.83 4.83 -3.58
N THR A 86 -33.29 4.06 -4.55
CA THR A 86 -33.89 4.59 -5.79
C THR A 86 -35.42 4.64 -5.75
N GLY A 87 -36.05 3.99 -4.76
CA GLY A 87 -37.51 3.84 -4.68
C GLY A 87 -38.10 2.82 -5.66
N PHE A 88 -37.28 2.13 -6.47
CA PHE A 88 -37.75 1.06 -7.34
C PHE A 88 -38.07 -0.22 -6.56
N SER A 89 -38.93 -1.07 -7.12
CA SER A 89 -39.20 -2.38 -6.52
C SER A 89 -37.99 -3.31 -6.63
N ARG A 90 -37.81 -4.20 -5.65
CA ARG A 90 -36.74 -5.22 -5.68
C ARG A 90 -36.83 -6.11 -6.92
N GLU A 91 -38.04 -6.44 -7.37
CA GLU A 91 -38.26 -7.26 -8.56
C GLU A 91 -37.83 -6.53 -9.84
N THR A 92 -38.02 -5.21 -9.91
CA THR A 92 -37.51 -4.37 -11.00
C THR A 92 -36.00 -4.44 -11.08
N VAL A 93 -35.30 -4.26 -9.95
CA VAL A 93 -33.83 -4.31 -9.90
C VAL A 93 -33.32 -5.71 -10.24
N ARG A 94 -33.99 -6.77 -9.77
CA ARG A 94 -33.64 -8.15 -10.13
C ARG A 94 -33.78 -8.41 -11.63
N LYS A 95 -34.82 -7.85 -12.27
CA LYS A 95 -35.03 -7.95 -13.72
C LYS A 95 -33.94 -7.24 -14.53
N TRP A 96 -33.39 -6.14 -14.02
CA TRP A 96 -32.21 -5.50 -14.62
C TRP A 96 -30.98 -6.38 -14.47
N ALA A 97 -30.73 -6.88 -13.25
CA ALA A 97 -29.59 -7.72 -12.92
C ALA A 97 -29.58 -9.10 -13.60
N SER A 98 -30.73 -9.58 -14.07
CA SER A 98 -30.84 -10.83 -14.86
C SER A 98 -30.54 -10.63 -16.34
N GLY A 99 -30.25 -9.41 -16.79
CA GLY A 99 -29.98 -9.10 -18.21
C GLY A 99 -31.23 -9.18 -19.08
N SER A 100 -32.43 -9.18 -18.49
CA SER A 100 -33.70 -9.31 -19.21
C SER A 100 -34.21 -7.98 -19.78
N THR A 101 -33.37 -6.96 -19.82
CA THR A 101 -33.70 -5.61 -20.29
C THR A 101 -32.76 -5.25 -21.43
N GLU A 102 -33.26 -4.55 -22.45
CA GLU A 102 -32.46 -4.07 -23.59
C GLU A 102 -31.33 -3.11 -23.15
N ARG A 103 -31.47 -2.54 -21.97
CA ARG A 103 -30.49 -1.67 -21.32
C ARG A 103 -29.53 -2.53 -20.53
N SER A 104 -28.29 -2.63 -20.99
CA SER A 104 -27.22 -3.37 -20.31
C SER A 104 -27.00 -2.81 -18.90
N PHE A 105 -27.49 -3.51 -17.89
CA PHE A 105 -27.24 -3.19 -16.48
C PHE A 105 -25.76 -3.43 -16.14
N PRO A 106 -25.14 -2.65 -15.23
CA PRO A 106 -23.72 -2.81 -14.91
C PRO A 106 -23.36 -4.23 -14.47
N THR A 107 -22.16 -4.66 -14.87
CA THR A 107 -21.59 -5.93 -14.42
C THR A 107 -21.44 -5.91 -12.90
N PRO A 108 -21.84 -6.98 -12.19
CA PRO A 108 -21.62 -7.08 -10.75
C PRO A 108 -20.13 -6.97 -10.41
N PHE A 109 -19.80 -6.16 -9.41
CA PHE A 109 -18.45 -6.06 -8.87
C PHE A 109 -18.01 -7.37 -8.20
N GLY A 110 -18.96 -8.09 -7.60
CA GLY A 110 -18.72 -9.39 -7.01
C GLY A 110 -20.00 -10.10 -6.59
N ALA A 111 -19.83 -11.22 -5.92
CA ALA A 111 -20.92 -11.96 -5.27
C ALA A 111 -20.50 -12.34 -3.85
N VAL A 112 -21.44 -12.17 -2.90
CA VAL A 112 -21.26 -12.53 -1.50
C VAL A 112 -22.12 -13.76 -1.21
N GLY A 113 -21.54 -14.79 -0.61
CA GLY A 113 -22.23 -16.02 -0.25
C GLY A 113 -21.36 -17.26 -0.34
N ASP A 114 -21.87 -18.39 0.13
CA ASP A 114 -21.18 -19.69 0.21
C ASP A 114 -21.45 -20.62 -0.99
N GLY A 115 -21.93 -20.05 -2.11
CA GLY A 115 -22.32 -20.80 -3.32
C GLY A 115 -23.75 -21.33 -3.31
N THR A 116 -24.38 -21.53 -2.14
CA THR A 116 -25.79 -21.97 -2.06
C THR A 116 -26.74 -20.77 -2.13
N ARG A 117 -26.33 -19.62 -1.56
CA ARG A 117 -27.03 -18.34 -1.67
C ARG A 117 -26.05 -17.23 -2.03
N THR A 118 -25.87 -16.99 -3.32
CA THR A 118 -25.01 -15.91 -3.81
C THR A 118 -25.81 -14.63 -4.04
N SER A 119 -25.46 -13.57 -3.33
CA SER A 119 -25.99 -12.22 -3.54
C SER A 119 -24.98 -11.41 -4.34
N LYS A 120 -25.36 -11.00 -5.55
CA LYS A 120 -24.56 -10.09 -6.37
C LYS A 120 -24.47 -8.71 -5.70
N VAL A 121 -23.30 -8.09 -5.79
CA VAL A 121 -23.05 -6.73 -5.32
C VAL A 121 -22.47 -5.88 -6.46
N TRP A 122 -22.80 -4.59 -6.45
CA TRP A 122 -22.37 -3.62 -7.45
C TRP A 122 -21.71 -2.44 -6.77
N LEU A 123 -20.90 -1.70 -7.52
CA LEU A 123 -20.46 -0.37 -7.12
C LEU A 123 -21.61 0.61 -7.33
N TRP A 124 -21.95 1.39 -6.30
CA TRP A 124 -22.96 2.44 -6.43
C TRP A 124 -22.65 3.43 -7.55
N PRO A 125 -21.41 3.92 -7.75
CA PRO A 125 -21.02 4.74 -8.90
C PRO A 125 -21.53 4.23 -10.25
N ASP A 126 -21.30 2.95 -10.54
CA ASP A 126 -21.68 2.34 -11.83
C ASP A 126 -23.20 2.27 -11.99
N VAL A 127 -23.91 1.93 -10.90
CA VAL A 127 -25.37 1.86 -10.88
C VAL A 127 -25.99 3.25 -11.02
N ALA A 128 -25.45 4.24 -10.32
CA ALA A 128 -25.91 5.62 -10.37
C ALA A 128 -25.70 6.21 -11.78
N ASP A 129 -24.52 6.04 -12.38
CA ASP A 129 -24.25 6.49 -13.75
C ASP A 129 -25.18 5.80 -14.77
N TRP A 130 -25.47 4.50 -14.59
CA TRP A 130 -26.47 3.80 -15.40
C TRP A 130 -27.88 4.36 -15.22
N LEU A 131 -28.30 4.66 -13.99
CA LEU A 131 -29.63 5.21 -13.70
C LEU A 131 -29.80 6.63 -14.25
N ILE A 132 -28.78 7.48 -14.13
CA ILE A 132 -28.75 8.81 -14.73
C ILE A 132 -28.94 8.69 -16.25
N THR A 133 -28.16 7.80 -16.88
CA THR A 133 -28.16 7.63 -18.34
C THR A 133 -29.48 7.04 -18.87
N ASN A 134 -30.08 6.07 -18.16
CA ASN A 134 -31.23 5.33 -18.67
C ASN A 134 -32.58 5.86 -18.17
N TYR A 135 -32.61 6.48 -16.99
CA TYR A 135 -33.85 6.92 -16.33
C TYR A 135 -33.87 8.42 -16.01
N ALA A 136 -32.82 9.16 -16.38
CA ALA A 136 -32.70 10.60 -16.13
C ALA A 136 -32.95 10.98 -14.66
N LEU A 137 -32.53 10.11 -13.73
CA LEU A 137 -32.64 10.42 -12.31
C LEU A 137 -31.69 11.56 -11.95
N PRO A 138 -32.13 12.53 -11.13
CA PRO A 138 -31.31 13.65 -10.68
C PRO A 138 -30.37 13.21 -9.55
N ILE A 139 -29.47 12.25 -9.84
CA ILE A 139 -28.44 11.81 -8.89
C ILE A 139 -27.23 12.72 -9.08
N GLU A 140 -26.85 13.43 -8.02
CA GLU A 140 -25.63 14.22 -8.01
C GLU A 140 -24.40 13.31 -7.99
N LYS A 141 -23.47 13.54 -8.92
CA LYS A 141 -22.23 12.78 -9.00
C LYS A 141 -21.24 13.30 -7.96
N ASP A 142 -21.10 12.57 -6.86
CA ASP A 142 -20.23 12.94 -5.74
C ASP A 142 -19.10 11.92 -5.47
N TRP A 143 -18.69 11.13 -6.47
CA TRP A 143 -17.65 10.11 -6.33
C TRP A 143 -16.50 10.30 -7.34
N PRO A 144 -15.27 9.91 -6.97
CA PRO A 144 -14.13 9.88 -7.91
C PRO A 144 -14.32 8.80 -8.97
N ASP A 145 -13.64 8.95 -10.11
CA ASP A 145 -13.56 7.90 -11.11
C ASP A 145 -12.67 6.72 -10.65
N GLU A 146 -12.84 5.56 -11.28
CA GLU A 146 -12.13 4.33 -10.92
C GLU A 146 -10.60 4.46 -11.08
N SER A 147 -10.11 5.23 -12.05
CA SER A 147 -8.67 5.43 -12.23
C SER A 147 -8.04 6.25 -11.10
N THR A 148 -8.77 7.24 -10.61
CA THR A 148 -8.42 8.07 -9.45
C THR A 148 -8.42 7.22 -8.19
N VAL A 149 -9.45 6.38 -7.99
CA VAL A 149 -9.52 5.43 -6.88
C VAL A 149 -8.33 4.46 -6.91
N ALA A 150 -8.07 3.83 -8.04
CA ALA A 150 -6.96 2.89 -8.20
C ALA A 150 -5.59 3.55 -7.95
N HIS A 151 -5.42 4.80 -8.40
CA HIS A 151 -4.20 5.57 -8.15
C HIS A 151 -4.00 5.86 -6.66
N ILE A 152 -5.05 6.32 -5.96
CA ILE A 152 -5.01 6.54 -4.51
C ILE A 152 -4.68 5.24 -3.77
N ASP A 153 -5.38 4.15 -4.09
CA ASP A 153 -5.17 2.84 -3.47
C ASP A 153 -3.72 2.35 -3.66
N ALA A 154 -3.15 2.51 -4.85
CA ALA A 154 -1.76 2.16 -5.13
C ALA A 154 -0.77 2.98 -4.29
N CYS A 155 -1.02 4.29 -4.17
CA CYS A 155 -0.20 5.19 -3.35
C CYS A 155 -0.32 4.87 -1.85
N LEU A 156 -1.53 4.59 -1.34
CA LEU A 156 -1.77 4.22 0.06
C LEU A 156 -1.13 2.88 0.41
N ALA A 157 -1.20 1.90 -0.50
CA ALA A 157 -0.53 0.62 -0.37
C ALA A 157 1.01 0.71 -0.53
N ARG A 158 1.53 1.90 -0.87
CA ARG A 158 2.96 2.17 -1.14
C ARG A 158 3.54 1.17 -2.13
N VAL A 159 2.76 0.78 -3.14
CA VAL A 159 3.16 -0.21 -4.14
C VAL A 159 4.34 0.38 -4.93
N PRO A 160 5.56 -0.16 -4.79
CA PRO A 160 6.65 0.22 -5.67
C PRO A 160 6.33 -0.35 -7.06
N ASP A 161 6.60 0.40 -8.11
CA ASP A 161 6.48 -0.14 -9.46
C ASP A 161 7.41 -1.38 -9.62
N TYR A 162 7.08 -2.26 -10.56
CA TYR A 162 7.82 -3.52 -10.73
C TYR A 162 9.31 -3.30 -11.04
N ALA A 163 9.66 -2.25 -11.77
CA ALA A 163 11.07 -1.93 -12.03
C ALA A 163 11.77 -1.54 -10.72
N THR A 164 11.15 -0.69 -9.91
CA THR A 164 11.62 -0.32 -8.58
C THR A 164 11.76 -1.54 -7.66
N GLN A 165 10.84 -2.52 -7.73
CA GLN A 165 10.97 -3.78 -7.01
C GLN A 165 12.17 -4.62 -7.46
N GLU A 166 12.37 -4.78 -8.77
CA GLU A 166 13.52 -5.49 -9.33
C GLU A 166 14.85 -4.81 -8.99
N TRP A 167 14.91 -3.48 -9.06
CA TRP A 167 16.07 -2.69 -8.63
C TRP A 167 16.36 -2.85 -7.15
N HIS A 168 15.34 -2.83 -6.28
CA HIS A 168 15.52 -3.10 -4.86
C HIS A 168 16.02 -4.53 -4.61
N ALA A 169 15.51 -5.52 -5.33
CA ALA A 169 15.97 -6.91 -5.21
C ALA A 169 17.45 -7.05 -5.62
N LEU A 170 17.85 -6.44 -6.74
CA LEU A 170 19.25 -6.43 -7.20
C LEU A 170 20.17 -5.71 -6.21
N LYS A 171 19.72 -4.58 -5.65
CA LYS A 171 20.49 -3.82 -4.66
C LYS A 171 20.70 -4.61 -3.37
N VAL A 172 19.66 -5.24 -2.82
CA VAL A 172 19.74 -6.09 -1.62
C VAL A 172 20.70 -7.27 -1.86
N TRP A 173 20.64 -7.88 -3.05
CA TRP A 173 21.54 -8.97 -3.41
C TRP A 173 23.00 -8.51 -3.46
N ASN A 174 23.27 -7.36 -4.09
CA ASN A 174 24.61 -6.80 -4.18
C ASN A 174 25.18 -6.44 -2.79
N ASP A 175 24.37 -5.80 -1.94
CA ASP A 175 24.77 -5.46 -0.57
C ASP A 175 25.08 -6.72 0.26
N THR A 176 24.30 -7.78 0.08
CA THR A 176 24.52 -9.08 0.74
C THR A 176 25.82 -9.73 0.29
N LEU A 177 26.11 -9.70 -1.02
CA LEU A 177 27.37 -10.21 -1.57
C LEU A 177 28.57 -9.41 -1.07
N GLU A 178 28.48 -8.08 -1.07
CA GLU A 178 29.53 -7.23 -0.53
C GLU A 178 29.80 -7.54 0.95
N LEU A 179 28.75 -7.73 1.75
CA LEU A 179 28.88 -8.08 3.16
C LEU A 179 29.54 -9.46 3.34
N ALA A 180 29.15 -10.44 2.53
CA ALA A 180 29.71 -11.79 2.56
C ALA A 180 31.19 -11.80 2.13
N LEU A 181 31.54 -11.07 1.07
CA LEU A 181 32.91 -10.88 0.61
C LEU A 181 33.78 -10.18 1.68
N LYS A 182 33.29 -9.08 2.27
CA LYS A 182 33.99 -8.37 3.34
C LYS A 182 34.24 -9.27 4.55
N ARG A 183 33.23 -10.05 4.98
CA ARG A 183 33.37 -11.04 6.06
C ARG A 183 34.39 -12.12 5.71
N HIS A 184 34.32 -12.69 4.51
CA HIS A 184 35.25 -13.74 4.08
C HIS A 184 36.70 -13.25 4.05
N LEU A 185 36.94 -12.07 3.48
CA LEU A 185 38.26 -11.44 3.45
C LEU A 185 38.79 -11.11 4.86
N GLN A 186 37.92 -10.69 5.79
CA GLN A 186 38.30 -10.46 7.18
C GLN A 186 38.67 -11.77 7.91
N THR A 187 37.93 -12.86 7.69
CA THR A 187 38.21 -14.17 8.29
C THR A 187 39.43 -14.87 7.68
N CYS A 188 39.76 -14.60 6.42
CA CYS A 188 40.90 -15.21 5.72
C CYS A 188 42.25 -14.49 5.95
N ARG A 189 42.24 -13.32 6.60
CA ARG A 189 43.47 -12.53 6.88
C ARG A 189 44.50 -13.14 7.86
N PRO A 190 44.24 -14.12 8.74
CA PRO A 190 45.29 -14.58 9.67
C PRO A 190 46.19 -15.70 9.11
N ARG A 191 45.88 -16.30 7.93
CA ARG A 191 46.67 -17.45 7.42
C ARG A 191 47.76 -17.08 6.42
N ALA A 192 47.56 -16.03 5.61
CA ALA A 192 48.58 -15.57 4.65
C ALA A 192 49.72 -14.77 5.32
N ALA A 193 49.41 -13.96 6.33
CA ALA A 193 50.41 -13.17 7.05
C ALA A 193 51.38 -14.04 7.87
N ARG A 194 50.93 -15.19 8.38
CA ARG A 194 51.75 -16.07 9.22
C ARG A 194 52.74 -16.92 8.42
N VAL A 195 52.39 -17.33 7.20
CA VAL A 195 53.27 -18.14 6.33
C VAL A 195 54.39 -17.29 5.71
N LEU A 196 54.09 -16.05 5.31
CA LEU A 196 55.09 -15.13 4.76
C LEU A 196 56.09 -14.66 5.83
N ALA A 197 55.64 -14.42 7.06
CA ALA A 197 56.54 -14.04 8.17
C ALA A 197 57.50 -15.17 8.58
N THR A 198 57.07 -16.43 8.54
CA THR A 198 57.96 -17.58 8.84
C THR A 198 58.98 -17.85 7.74
N ASN A 199 58.62 -17.66 6.46
CA ASN A 199 59.55 -17.91 5.36
C ASN A 199 60.63 -16.82 5.27
N PHE A 200 60.25 -15.55 5.48
CA PHE A 200 61.19 -14.42 5.42
C PHE A 200 62.23 -14.46 6.56
N ALA A 201 61.82 -14.86 7.77
CA ALA A 201 62.74 -15.04 8.90
C ALA A 201 63.74 -16.19 8.67
N SER A 202 63.31 -17.25 7.98
CA SER A 202 64.16 -18.41 7.68
C SER A 202 65.18 -18.16 6.56
N GLU A 203 64.88 -17.27 5.61
CA GLU A 203 65.81 -16.85 4.55
C GLU A 203 66.87 -15.88 5.09
N GLN A 204 66.49 -14.90 5.91
CA GLN A 204 67.47 -13.99 6.52
C GLN A 204 68.46 -14.71 7.46
N GLN A 205 68.02 -15.73 8.20
CA GLN A 205 68.93 -16.53 9.04
C GLN A 205 69.92 -17.37 8.22
N ARG A 206 69.54 -17.80 7.00
CA ARG A 206 70.44 -18.53 6.09
C ARG A 206 71.46 -17.61 5.43
N GLU A 207 71.10 -16.36 5.19
CA GLU A 207 71.99 -15.36 4.58
C GLU A 207 73.05 -14.87 5.58
N ILE A 208 72.66 -14.60 6.84
CA ILE A 208 73.59 -14.23 7.93
C ILE A 208 74.57 -15.38 8.25
N ALA A 209 74.13 -16.65 8.19
CA ALA A 209 75.00 -17.81 8.42
C ALA A 209 76.02 -18.03 7.28
N ARG A 210 75.71 -17.62 6.04
CA ARG A 210 76.66 -17.68 4.91
C ARG A 210 77.74 -16.61 5.00
N GLU A 211 77.39 -15.41 5.45
CA GLU A 211 78.36 -14.32 5.62
C GLU A 211 79.34 -14.61 6.76
N GLN A 212 78.89 -15.23 7.86
CA GLN A 212 79.79 -15.59 8.97
C GLN A 212 80.74 -16.76 8.64
N SER A 213 80.37 -17.64 7.70
CA SER A 213 81.22 -18.77 7.31
C SER A 213 82.30 -18.39 6.27
N GLY A 214 82.23 -17.19 5.68
CA GLY A 214 83.20 -16.68 4.70
C GLY A 214 84.37 -15.88 5.31
N VAL A 215 84.31 -15.52 6.59
CA VAL A 215 85.29 -14.62 7.24
C VAL A 215 86.45 -15.36 7.93
N ILE A 216 86.45 -16.71 7.97
CA ILE A 216 87.50 -17.50 8.63
C ILE A 216 88.58 -18.02 7.64
N SER A 217 88.51 -17.67 6.34
CA SER A 217 89.53 -18.06 5.37
C SER A 217 89.92 -16.92 4.43
N ALA A 218 90.55 -15.88 4.98
CA ALA A 218 91.44 -14.97 4.26
C ALA A 218 92.41 -14.30 5.24
#